data_AF-A0A202BVX9-F1
#
_entry.id   AF-A0A202BVX9-F1
#
_cell.length_a   1.000
_cell.length_b   1.000
_cell.length_c   1.000
_cell.angle_alpha   90.00
_cell.angle_beta   90.00
_cell.angle_gamma   90.00
#
_symmetry.space_group_name_H-M   'P 1'
#
loop_
_entity.id
_entity.type
_entity.pdbx_description
1 polymer ?
#
loop_
_entity_poly.entity_id
_entity_poly.type
_entity_poly.pdbx_seq_one_letter_code
_entity_poly.pdbx_strand_id
1 'polypeptide(L)'
;MKKSRLMDKKLNFPVITTVILNAFILIGAGHGFGFLFVYEILSLNFIFTDFTAFNWSHYDERLMPVSFLSLIFQILLLICLRIKAGRLKRILITTFSLLLLLIFFFLVQDFSRSNLDKFSLIGAIPFFISSLFLLFKVNFIKKS
;
A
#
# COMPACT_ATOMS: atom_id res chain seq x y z
N MET A 1 24.17 13.22 -15.89
CA MET A 1 22.69 13.34 -16.04
C MET A 1 21.98 12.08 -16.59
N LYS A 2 22.55 11.34 -17.57
CA LYS A 2 21.93 10.12 -18.17
C LYS A 2 21.70 8.96 -17.16
N LYS A 3 22.63 8.74 -16.22
CA LYS A 3 22.60 7.64 -15.23
C LYS A 3 21.45 7.80 -14.20
N SER A 4 21.00 9.02 -13.88
CA SER A 4 19.85 9.21 -12.97
C SER A 4 18.51 8.89 -13.66
N ARG A 5 18.30 9.32 -14.91
CA ARG A 5 17.08 9.01 -15.68
C ARG A 5 16.86 7.51 -15.91
N LEU A 6 17.93 6.76 -16.16
CA LEU A 6 17.86 5.29 -16.31
C LEU A 6 17.44 4.61 -15.01
N MET A 7 17.88 5.13 -13.87
CA MET A 7 17.53 4.60 -12.56
C MET A 7 16.10 4.95 -12.16
N ASP A 8 15.60 6.12 -12.59
CA ASP A 8 14.21 6.51 -12.39
C ASP A 8 13.25 5.56 -13.13
N LYS A 9 13.51 5.25 -14.41
CA LYS A 9 12.71 4.25 -15.15
C LYS A 9 12.74 2.86 -14.50
N LYS A 10 13.86 2.47 -13.88
CA LYS A 10 14.00 1.18 -13.19
C LYS A 10 13.14 1.06 -11.92
N LEU A 11 12.78 2.17 -11.28
CA LEU A 11 11.94 2.19 -10.07
C LEU A 11 10.45 2.40 -10.36
N ASN A 12 10.11 3.00 -11.50
CA ASN A 12 8.71 3.22 -11.88
C ASN A 12 7.91 1.91 -11.93
N PHE A 13 8.42 0.89 -12.63
CA PHE A 13 7.73 -0.38 -12.75
C PHE A 13 7.46 -1.05 -11.38
N PRO A 14 8.47 -1.30 -10.51
CA PRO A 14 8.22 -1.85 -9.18
C PRO A 14 7.23 -1.04 -8.34
N VAL A 15 7.30 0.30 -8.36
CA VAL A 15 6.37 1.15 -7.61
C VAL A 15 4.94 0.98 -8.13
N ILE A 16 4.74 1.06 -9.43
CA ILE A 16 3.41 0.92 -10.05
C ILE A 16 2.86 -0.49 -9.80
N THR A 17 3.69 -1.53 -9.93
CA THR A 17 3.32 -2.91 -9.63
C THR A 17 2.89 -3.06 -8.16
N THR A 18 3.63 -2.51 -7.20
CA THR A 18 3.25 -2.56 -5.78
C THR A 18 1.91 -1.88 -5.52
N VAL A 19 1.64 -0.72 -6.15
CA VAL A 19 0.35 -0.01 -6.01
C VAL A 19 -0.80 -0.85 -6.56
N ILE A 20 -0.64 -1.43 -7.75
CA ILE A 20 -1.67 -2.28 -8.38
C ILE A 20 -1.93 -3.53 -7.54
N LEU A 21 -0.87 -4.21 -7.08
CA LEU A 21 -1.02 -5.46 -6.33
C LEU A 21 -1.62 -5.26 -4.95
N ASN A 22 -1.49 -4.06 -4.36
CA ASN A 22 -2.16 -3.72 -3.10
C ASN A 22 -3.70 -3.79 -3.22
N ALA A 23 -4.25 -3.61 -4.42
CA ALA A 23 -5.68 -3.80 -4.67
C ALA A 23 -6.15 -5.25 -4.42
N PHE A 24 -5.26 -6.24 -4.56
CA PHE A 24 -5.62 -7.65 -4.35
C PHE A 24 -5.95 -8.00 -2.90
N ILE A 25 -5.55 -7.16 -1.94
CA ILE A 25 -5.93 -7.32 -0.52
C ILE A 25 -7.46 -7.26 -0.36
N LEU A 26 -8.10 -6.31 -1.04
CA LEU A 26 -9.55 -6.09 -1.01
C LEU A 26 -10.32 -7.13 -1.83
N ILE A 27 -9.70 -7.69 -2.87
CA ILE A 27 -10.26 -8.85 -3.58
C ILE A 27 -10.26 -10.08 -2.68
N GLY A 28 -9.17 -10.31 -1.95
CA GLY A 28 -9.09 -11.36 -0.93
C GLY A 28 -10.18 -11.21 0.14
N ALA A 29 -10.52 -9.97 0.52
CA ALA A 29 -11.60 -9.68 1.46
C ALA A 29 -13.03 -10.03 0.96
N GLY A 30 -13.18 -10.43 -0.30
CA GLY A 30 -14.49 -10.71 -0.90
C GLY A 30 -15.19 -9.50 -1.51
N HIS A 31 -14.53 -8.34 -1.57
CA HIS A 31 -15.14 -7.10 -2.05
C HIS A 31 -14.95 -6.81 -3.55
N GLY A 32 -14.08 -7.52 -4.28
CA GLY A 32 -13.91 -7.32 -5.73
C GLY A 32 -13.35 -5.94 -6.15
N PHE A 33 -13.02 -5.77 -7.44
CA PHE A 33 -12.31 -4.58 -7.94
C PHE A 33 -13.15 -3.28 -7.90
N GLY A 34 -14.48 -3.35 -8.00
CA GLY A 34 -15.35 -2.18 -8.03
C GLY A 34 -15.56 -1.54 -6.64
N PHE A 35 -15.52 -2.33 -5.58
CA PHE A 35 -15.68 -1.83 -4.22
C PHE A 35 -14.44 -1.09 -3.70
N LEU A 36 -13.26 -1.30 -4.29
CA LEU A 36 -12.03 -0.56 -3.96
C LEU A 36 -12.22 0.95 -4.04
N PHE A 37 -12.65 1.43 -5.20
CA PHE A 37 -12.84 2.87 -5.44
C PHE A 37 -14.00 3.43 -4.61
N VAL A 38 -15.04 2.61 -4.40
CA VAL A 38 -16.22 2.98 -3.62
C VAL A 38 -15.90 3.07 -2.13
N TYR A 39 -15.19 2.11 -1.54
CA TYR A 39 -14.76 2.16 -0.14
C TYR A 39 -13.74 3.28 0.08
N GLU A 40 -12.79 3.46 -0.83
CA GLU A 40 -11.78 4.51 -0.74
C GLU A 40 -12.40 5.91 -0.84
N ILE A 41 -13.41 6.13 -1.70
CA ILE A 41 -14.11 7.43 -1.82
C ILE A 41 -15.17 7.62 -0.73
N LEU A 42 -15.95 6.60 -0.38
CA LEU A 42 -16.93 6.70 0.69
C LEU A 42 -16.25 6.90 2.05
N SER A 43 -15.06 6.32 2.25
CA SER A 43 -14.26 6.54 3.45
C SER A 43 -13.88 8.00 3.65
N LEU A 44 -13.54 8.71 2.57
CA LEU A 44 -13.29 10.16 2.64
C LEU A 44 -14.50 10.91 3.21
N ASN A 45 -15.70 10.67 2.68
CA ASN A 45 -16.91 11.34 3.17
C ASN A 45 -17.21 11.00 4.63
N PHE A 46 -17.10 9.72 5.00
CA PHE A 46 -17.41 9.26 6.36
C PHE A 46 -16.45 9.81 7.42
N ILE A 47 -15.17 9.97 7.09
CA ILE A 47 -14.16 10.53 8.02
C ILE A 47 -14.44 11.99 8.34
N PHE A 48 -14.96 12.77 7.38
CA PHE A 48 -15.32 14.16 7.62
C PHE A 48 -16.61 14.33 8.41
N THR A 49 -17.47 13.31 8.45
CA THR A 49 -18.76 13.34 9.17
C THR A 49 -18.73 12.65 10.53
N ASP A 50 -17.97 11.57 10.70
CA ASP A 50 -17.91 10.78 11.95
C ASP A 50 -16.49 10.26 12.24
N PHE A 51 -15.74 11.01 13.06
CA PHE A 51 -14.40 10.63 13.49
C PHE A 51 -14.39 9.39 14.42
N THR A 52 -15.55 9.04 14.98
CA THR A 52 -15.76 7.83 15.81
C THR A 52 -15.84 6.55 14.98
N ALA A 53 -15.90 6.65 13.64
CA ALA A 53 -15.87 5.50 12.73
C ALA A 53 -14.50 4.78 12.68
N PHE A 54 -13.45 5.35 13.28
CA PHE A 54 -12.15 4.68 13.46
C PHE A 54 -12.22 3.68 14.62
N ASN A 55 -13.01 2.63 14.47
CA ASN A 55 -12.96 1.48 15.36
C ASN A 55 -11.98 0.43 14.82
N TRP A 56 -11.11 -0.08 15.69
CA TRP A 56 -10.03 -1.01 15.33
C TRP A 56 -10.28 -2.43 15.81
N SER A 57 -11.46 -2.68 16.39
CA SER A 57 -11.76 -3.90 17.14
C SER A 57 -12.06 -5.10 16.24
N HIS A 58 -12.79 -4.90 15.14
CA HIS A 58 -13.20 -5.95 14.22
C HIS A 58 -12.74 -5.67 12.77
N TYR A 59 -12.65 -6.73 11.96
CA TYR A 59 -12.14 -6.64 10.59
C TYR A 59 -12.86 -5.60 9.73
N ASP A 60 -14.20 -5.63 9.72
CA ASP A 60 -15.03 -4.72 8.91
C ASP A 60 -14.82 -3.25 9.30
N GLU A 61 -14.59 -3.02 10.59
CA GLU A 61 -14.30 -1.69 11.13
C GLU A 61 -12.88 -1.23 10.80
N ARG A 62 -11.90 -2.15 10.81
CA ARG A 62 -10.52 -1.87 10.37
C ARG A 62 -10.40 -1.64 8.87
N LEU A 63 -11.26 -2.28 8.08
CA LEU A 63 -11.17 -2.26 6.63
C LEU A 63 -11.22 -0.85 6.07
N MET A 64 -12.15 -0.03 6.57
CA MET A 64 -12.37 1.34 6.13
C MET A 64 -11.16 2.26 6.39
N PRO A 65 -10.67 2.42 7.64
CA PRO A 65 -9.51 3.28 7.92
C PRO A 65 -8.22 2.75 7.30
N VAL A 66 -8.02 1.43 7.23
CA VAL A 66 -6.86 0.83 6.55
C VAL A 66 -6.89 1.13 5.06
N SER A 67 -8.03 0.95 4.39
CA SER A 67 -8.16 1.22 2.95
C SER A 67 -7.91 2.68 2.63
N PHE A 68 -8.46 3.60 3.43
CA PHE A 68 -8.20 5.03 3.31
C PHE A 68 -6.72 5.38 3.48
N LEU A 69 -6.10 4.89 4.56
CA LEU A 69 -4.70 5.20 4.85
C LEU A 69 -3.78 4.59 3.78
N SER A 70 -4.11 3.39 3.31
CA SER A 70 -3.45 2.73 2.20
C SER A 70 -3.52 3.57 0.91
N LEU A 71 -4.69 4.09 0.54
CA LEU A 71 -4.85 4.99 -0.62
C LEU A 71 -3.93 6.22 -0.51
N ILE A 72 -3.89 6.88 0.66
CA ILE A 72 -3.00 8.03 0.89
C ILE A 72 -1.56 7.66 0.58
N PHE A 73 -1.07 6.55 1.15
CA PHE A 73 0.33 6.16 0.95
C PHE A 73 0.63 5.64 -0.46
N GLN A 74 -0.33 5.04 -1.16
CA GLN A 74 -0.20 4.71 -2.57
C GLN A 74 -0.02 5.97 -3.43
N ILE A 75 -0.84 7.01 -3.21
CA ILE A 75 -0.75 8.29 -3.91
C ILE A 75 0.61 8.94 -3.63
N LEU A 76 1.03 8.98 -2.36
CA LEU A 76 2.34 9.50 -1.97
C LEU A 76 3.50 8.72 -2.61
N LEU A 77 3.39 7.39 -2.70
CA LEU A 77 4.38 6.53 -3.35
C LEU A 77 4.48 6.82 -4.86
N LEU A 78 3.36 7.09 -5.54
CA LEU A 78 3.35 7.51 -6.95
C LEU A 78 3.95 8.91 -7.14
N ILE A 79 3.64 9.87 -6.25
CA ILE A 79 4.21 11.22 -6.28
C ILE A 79 5.74 11.16 -6.16
N CYS A 80 6.29 10.24 -5.36
CA CYS A 80 7.73 10.06 -5.21
C CYS A 80 8.46 9.79 -6.54
N LEU A 81 7.79 9.24 -7.55
CA LEU A 81 8.40 9.00 -8.87
C LEU A 81 8.84 10.29 -9.55
N ARG A 82 8.18 11.43 -9.25
CA ARG A 82 8.48 12.75 -9.81
C ARG A 82 9.64 13.47 -9.12
N ILE A 83 10.09 12.99 -7.96
CA ILE A 83 11.17 13.61 -7.18
C ILE A 83 12.52 13.37 -7.86
N LYS A 84 13.24 14.44 -8.19
CA LYS A 84 14.56 14.37 -8.87
C LYS A 84 15.72 14.09 -7.91
N ALA A 85 15.57 14.43 -6.62
CA ALA A 85 16.59 14.23 -5.60
C ALA A 85 16.70 12.74 -5.23
N GLY A 86 17.69 12.04 -5.79
CA GLY A 86 17.80 10.58 -5.68
C GLY A 86 17.89 10.02 -4.25
N ARG A 87 18.49 10.77 -3.31
CA ARG A 87 18.53 10.38 -1.89
C ARG A 87 17.16 10.53 -1.22
N LEU A 88 16.52 11.69 -1.40
CA LEU A 88 15.19 11.96 -0.86
C LEU A 88 14.15 10.97 -1.43
N LYS A 89 14.16 10.76 -2.76
CA LYS A 89 13.29 9.78 -3.43
C LYS A 89 13.44 8.38 -2.83
N ARG A 90 14.67 7.94 -2.58
CA ARG A 90 14.95 6.63 -1.95
C ARG A 90 14.34 6.55 -0.56
N ILE A 91 14.59 7.55 0.29
CA ILE A 91 14.09 7.58 1.67
C ILE A 91 12.55 7.54 1.65
N LEU A 92 11.91 8.40 0.86
CA LEU A 92 10.45 8.46 0.80
C LEU A 92 9.81 7.17 0.27
N ILE A 93 10.36 6.57 -0.80
CA ILE A 93 9.86 5.28 -1.31
C ILE A 93 9.99 4.19 -0.24
N THR A 94 11.14 4.13 0.46
CA THR A 94 11.33 3.17 1.57
C THR A 94 10.31 3.42 2.68
N THR A 95 10.16 4.67 3.15
CA THR A 95 9.23 5.03 4.22
C THR A 95 7.79 4.67 3.87
N PHE A 96 7.30 5.10 2.69
CA PHE A 96 5.92 4.83 2.29
C PHE A 96 5.66 3.35 2.02
N SER A 97 6.64 2.62 1.48
CA SER A 97 6.52 1.16 1.31
C SER A 97 6.47 0.42 2.65
N LEU A 98 7.22 0.86 3.67
CA LEU A 98 7.16 0.29 5.01
C LEU A 98 5.83 0.62 5.72
N LEU A 99 5.32 1.84 5.53
CA LEU A 99 4.01 2.24 6.06
C LEU A 99 2.88 1.42 5.43
N LEU A 100 2.90 1.20 4.11
CA LEU A 100 1.93 0.31 3.45
C LEU A 100 1.97 -1.12 3.99
N LEU A 101 3.17 -1.67 4.24
CA LEU A 101 3.31 -2.98 4.87
C LEU A 101 2.73 -3.00 6.30
N LEU A 102 3.01 -1.96 7.09
CA LEU A 102 2.49 -1.83 8.45
C LEU A 102 0.95 -1.78 8.45
N ILE A 103 0.37 -0.96 7.56
CA ILE A 103 -1.08 -0.82 7.41
C ILE A 103 -1.72 -2.16 7.03
N PHE A 104 -1.10 -2.90 6.11
CA PHE A 104 -1.51 -4.25 5.78
C PHE A 104 -1.49 -5.18 7.01
N PHE A 105 -0.41 -5.20 7.80
CA PHE A 105 -0.34 -6.03 8.99
C PHE A 105 -1.40 -5.69 10.04
N PHE A 106 -1.77 -4.41 10.17
CA PHE A 106 -2.89 -3.99 11.02
C PHE A 106 -4.23 -4.56 10.54
N LEU A 107 -4.46 -4.61 9.23
CA LEU A 107 -5.71 -5.17 8.67
C LEU A 107 -5.90 -6.64 9.07
N VAL A 108 -4.83 -7.42 8.99
CA VAL A 108 -4.84 -8.88 9.18
C VAL A 108 -4.40 -9.32 10.57
N GLN A 109 -4.39 -8.43 11.57
CA GLN A 109 -3.86 -8.72 12.90
C GLN A 109 -4.54 -9.92 13.61
N ASP A 110 -5.81 -10.20 13.29
CA ASP A 110 -6.59 -11.29 13.88
C ASP A 110 -6.71 -12.52 12.95
N PHE A 111 -5.78 -12.70 12.00
CA PHE A 111 -5.79 -13.82 11.03
C PHE A 111 -5.87 -15.22 11.64
N SER A 112 -5.54 -15.40 12.92
CA SER A 112 -5.72 -16.69 13.59
C SER A 112 -7.20 -17.01 13.88
N ARG A 113 -8.03 -15.98 14.08
CA ARG A 113 -9.42 -16.07 14.55
C ARG A 113 -10.45 -15.74 13.47
N SER A 114 -10.12 -14.85 12.54
CA SER A 114 -11.04 -14.37 11.50
C SER A 114 -10.72 -14.96 10.14
N ASN A 115 -11.72 -15.51 9.45
CA ASN A 115 -11.55 -15.99 8.07
C ASN A 115 -11.36 -14.83 7.07
N LEU A 116 -11.95 -13.66 7.33
CA LEU A 116 -11.78 -12.47 6.49
C LEU A 116 -10.32 -11.99 6.51
N ASP A 117 -9.71 -11.93 7.70
CA ASP A 117 -8.30 -11.61 7.86
C ASP A 117 -7.41 -12.62 7.10
N LYS A 118 -7.73 -13.93 7.15
CA LYS A 118 -7.01 -14.96 6.39
C LYS A 118 -7.13 -14.75 4.89
N PHE A 119 -8.33 -14.49 4.38
CA PHE A 119 -8.52 -14.30 2.94
C PHE A 119 -7.83 -13.02 2.45
N SER A 120 -7.87 -11.93 3.22
CA SER A 120 -7.08 -10.72 2.92
C SER A 120 -5.59 -10.98 2.96
N LEU A 121 -5.10 -11.79 3.90
CA LEU A 121 -3.69 -12.17 3.97
C LEU A 121 -3.26 -12.97 2.73
N ILE A 122 -4.09 -13.90 2.27
CA ILE A 122 -3.83 -14.68 1.04
C ILE A 122 -3.86 -13.75 -0.19
N GLY A 123 -4.87 -12.89 -0.30
CA GLY A 123 -4.97 -11.89 -1.37
C GLY A 123 -3.82 -10.88 -1.38
N ALA A 124 -3.20 -10.62 -0.22
CA ALA A 124 -2.08 -9.72 -0.06
C ALA A 124 -0.71 -10.31 -0.44
N ILE A 125 -0.59 -11.63 -0.65
CA ILE A 125 0.70 -12.27 -0.96
C ILE A 125 1.42 -11.59 -2.15
N PRO A 126 0.75 -11.29 -3.28
CA PRO A 126 1.40 -10.58 -4.39
C PRO A 126 1.91 -9.20 -4.00
N PHE A 127 1.12 -8.44 -3.22
CA PHE A 127 1.51 -7.13 -2.71
C PHE A 127 2.73 -7.21 -1.78
N PHE A 128 2.73 -8.19 -0.86
CA PHE A 128 3.82 -8.40 0.08
C PHE A 128 5.13 -8.69 -0.65
N ILE A 129 5.11 -9.62 -1.61
CA ILE A 129 6.28 -9.97 -2.44
C ILE A 129 6.78 -8.74 -3.22
N SER A 130 5.87 -7.99 -3.85
CA SER A 130 6.24 -6.79 -4.62
C SER A 130 6.83 -5.69 -3.74
N SER A 131 6.29 -5.48 -2.54
CA SER A 131 6.80 -4.53 -1.56
C SER A 131 8.21 -4.89 -1.10
N LEU A 132 8.47 -6.17 -0.79
CA LEU A 132 9.81 -6.63 -0.45
C LEU A 132 10.79 -6.45 -1.62
N PHE A 133 10.37 -6.77 -2.84
CA PHE A 133 11.19 -6.57 -4.03
C PHE A 133 11.50 -5.07 -4.27
N LEU A 134 10.51 -4.19 -4.09
CA LEU A 134 10.70 -2.74 -4.17
C LEU A 134 11.72 -2.26 -3.14
N LEU A 135 11.57 -2.65 -1.87
CA LEU A 135 12.49 -2.31 -0.79
C LEU A 135 13.92 -2.81 -1.09
N PHE A 136 14.05 -4.04 -1.56
CA PHE A 136 15.34 -4.60 -1.95
C PHE A 136 15.98 -3.79 -3.08
N LYS A 137 15.21 -3.49 -4.14
CA LYS A 137 15.72 -2.77 -5.30
C LYS A 137 16.09 -1.32 -4.99
N VAL A 138 15.32 -0.66 -4.13
CA VAL A 138 15.56 0.73 -3.72
C VAL A 138 16.83 0.83 -2.88
N ASN A 139 17.09 -0.12 -1.98
CA ASN A 139 18.20 -0.05 -1.02
C ASN A 139 19.48 -0.75 -1.52
N PHE A 140 19.38 -1.91 -2.18
CA PHE A 140 20.53 -2.77 -2.50
C PHE A 140 20.99 -2.72 -3.97
N ILE A 141 20.11 -2.44 -4.94
CA ILE A 141 20.46 -2.40 -6.38
C ILE A 141 21.23 -1.11 -6.78
N LYS A 142 22.03 -0.57 -5.86
CA LYS A 142 22.90 0.58 -6.10
C LYS A 142 24.20 0.56 -5.29
N LYS A 143 24.99 -0.48 -5.50
CA LYS A 143 26.46 -0.45 -5.43
C LYS A 143 27.02 -1.02 -6.74
N SER A 144 26.92 -0.25 -7.83
CA SER A 144 27.67 -0.47 -9.09
C SER A 144 27.66 0.80 -9.95
#